data_AF-A0A428MQK5-F1
#
_entry.id   AF-A0A428MQK5-F1
#
_cell.length_a   1.000
_cell.length_b   1.000
_cell.length_c   1.000
_cell.angle_alpha   90.00
_cell.angle_beta   90.00
_cell.angle_gamma   90.00
#
_symmetry.space_group_name_H-M   'P 1'
#
loop_
_entity.id
_entity.type
_entity.pdbx_description
1 polymer ?
#
loop_
_entity_poly.entity_id
_entity_poly.type
_entity_poly.pdbx_seq_one_letter_code
_entity_poly.pdbx_strand_id
1 'polypeptide(L)' 'MMVEIKFSHRYNPDGTWQSICPECYRTVGESREEADLERAESIHVCLSLNGRMVRID' A
#
# COMPACT_ATOMS: atom_id res chain seq x y z
N MET A 1 18.79 -7.82 -3.05
CA MET A 1 17.48 -8.08 -3.69
C MET A 1 16.51 -7.05 -3.14
N MET A 2 16.18 -6.03 -3.91
CA MET A 2 15.04 -5.16 -3.60
C MET A 2 13.80 -5.95 -3.96
N VAL A 3 12.98 -6.30 -2.97
CA VAL A 3 11.72 -7.00 -3.21
C VAL A 3 10.70 -5.90 -3.46
N GLU A 4 10.24 -5.79 -4.70
CA GLU A 4 9.09 -4.95 -5.05
C GLU A 4 7.88 -5.51 -4.27
N ILE A 5 7.35 -4.72 -3.32
CA ILE A 5 6.14 -5.09 -2.61
C ILE A 5 4.97 -4.62 -3.45
N LYS A 6 4.24 -5.58 -4.02
CA LYS A 6 2.98 -5.29 -4.68
C LYS A 6 1.87 -5.13 -3.64
N PHE A 7 1.37 -3.91 -3.47
CA PHE A 7 0.21 -3.64 -2.63
C PHE A 7 -1.05 -4.28 -3.22
N SER A 8 -1.96 -4.71 -2.34
CA SER A 8 -3.26 -5.24 -2.75
C SER A 8 -4.27 -4.11 -2.81
N HIS A 9 -4.86 -3.87 -3.98
CA HIS A 9 -5.93 -2.90 -4.14
C HIS A 9 -7.31 -3.56 -3.99
N ARG A 10 -8.19 -2.91 -3.24
CA ARG A 10 -9.59 -3.32 -3.05
C ARG A 10 -10.49 -2.16 -3.44
N TYR A 11 -11.45 -2.43 -4.33
CA TYR A 11 -12.55 -1.49 -4.59
C TYR A 11 -13.70 -1.76 -3.62
N ASN A 12 -14.15 -0.72 -2.93
CA ASN A 12 -15.22 -0.76 -1.95
C ASN A 12 -16.58 -0.39 -2.59
N PRO A 13 -17.70 -0.84 -1.99
CA PRO A 13 -19.05 -0.51 -2.48
C PRO A 13 -19.38 1.00 -2.48
N ASP A 14 -18.68 1.81 -1.69
CA ASP A 14 -18.85 3.27 -1.63
C ASP A 14 -18.11 4.02 -2.74
N GLY A 15 -17.44 3.29 -3.64
CA GLY A 15 -16.71 3.84 -4.77
C GLY A 15 -15.28 4.26 -4.45
N THR A 16 -14.74 3.86 -3.30
CA THR A 16 -13.34 4.09 -2.93
C THR A 16 -12.47 2.87 -3.24
N TRP A 17 -11.21 3.12 -3.57
CA TRP A 17 -10.12 2.17 -3.62
C TRP A 17 -9.34 2.22 -2.33
N GLN A 18 -8.93 1.06 -1.81
CA GLN A 18 -8.01 0.92 -0.69
C GLN A 18 -6.75 0.20 -1.15
N SER A 19 -5.59 0.67 -0.70
CA SER A 19 -4.33 -0.06 -0.79
C SER A 19 -4.03 -0.75 0.53
N ILE A 20 -3.71 -2.04 0.50
CA ILE A 20 -3.46 -2.87 1.67
C ILE A 20 -2.04 -3.43 1.60
N CYS A 21 -1.26 -3.18 2.66
CA CYS A 21 0.10 -3.73 2.78
C CYS A 21 0.05 -5.24 3.03
N PRO A 22 0.72 -6.08 2.22
CA PRO A 22 0.74 -7.53 2.44
C PRO A 22 1.58 -7.96 3.66
N GLU A 23 2.43 -7.08 4.20
CA GLU A 23 3.33 -7.37 5.32
C GLU A 23 2.72 -7.04 6.69
N CYS A 24 1.99 -5.93 6.79
CA CYS A 24 1.34 -5.51 8.04
C CYS A 24 -0.18 -5.62 8.01
N TYR A 25 -0.77 -5.96 6.87
CA TYR A 25 -2.21 -6.12 6.65
C TYR A 25 -3.06 -4.89 7.00
N ARG A 26 -2.42 -3.71 7.08
CA ARG A 26 -3.12 -2.43 7.28
C ARG A 26 -3.44 -1.79 5.94
N THR A 27 -4.57 -1.10 5.88
CA THR A 27 -4.87 -0.15 4.83
C THR A 27 -3.87 0.99 4.90
N VAL A 28 -3.12 1.21 3.82
CA VAL A 28 -2.08 2.25 3.74
C VAL A 28 -2.59 3.53 3.05
N GLY A 29 -3.64 3.40 2.23
CA GLY A 29 -4.30 4.53 1.58
C GLY A 29 -5.73 4.18 1.17
N GLU A 30 -6.55 5.22 1.03
CA GLU A 30 -7.91 5.15 0.48
C GLU A 30 -8.15 6.38 -0.40
N SER A 31 -8.63 6.20 -1.63
CA SER A 31 -9.00 7.28 -2.55
C SER A 31 -10.13 6.87 -3.49
N ARG A 32 -10.78 7.82 -4.16
CA ARG A 32 -11.74 7.52 -5.23
C ARG A 32 -11.07 7.11 -6.54
N GLU A 33 -9.81 7.49 -6.75
CA GLU A 33 -9.03 7.12 -7.92
C GLU A 33 -7.93 6.15 -7.50
N GLU A 34 -7.78 5.03 -8.21
CA GLU A 34 -6.78 3.99 -7.88
C GLU A 34 -5.34 4.53 -7.97
N ALA A 35 -5.08 5.42 -8.92
CA ALA A 35 -3.75 6.02 -9.14
C ALA A 35 -3.26 6.87 -7.93
N ASP A 36 -4.18 7.43 -7.14
CA ASP A 36 -3.81 8.21 -5.95
C ASP A 36 -3.21 7.34 -4.83
N LEU A 37 -3.41 6.01 -4.88
CA LEU A 37 -2.87 5.08 -3.91
C LEU A 37 -1.33 5.02 -3.96
N GLU A 38 -0.72 5.21 -5.13
CA GLU A 38 0.73 5.16 -5.35
C GLU A 38 1.48 6.10 -4.39
N ARG A 39 0.91 7.28 -4.13
CA ARG A 39 1.49 8.23 -3.17
C ARG A 39 1.50 7.68 -1.75
N ALA A 40 0.39 7.09 -1.30
CA ALA A 40 0.29 6.50 0.03
C ALA A 40 1.22 5.29 0.20
N GLU A 41 1.40 4.52 -0.87
CA GLU A 41 2.28 3.36 -0.94
C GLU A 41 3.76 3.75 -0.88
N SER A 42 4.16 4.77 -1.64
CA SER A 42 5.55 5.25 -1.71
C SER A 42 6.09 5.80 -0.37
N ILE A 43 5.20 6.31 0.48
CA ILE A 43 5.55 6.83 1.82
C ILE A 43 5.27 5.83 2.95
N HIS A 44 4.78 4.63 2.63
CA HIS A 44 4.45 3.63 3.63
C HIS A 44 5.70 3.01 4.25
N VAL A 45 5.91 3.29 5.54
CA VAL A 45 6.95 2.63 6.34
C VAL A 45 6.33 1.45 7.10
N CYS A 46 6.64 0.24 6.64
CA CYS A 46 6.17 -0.99 7.30
C CYS A 46 7.04 -1.30 8.53
N LEU A 47 6.42 -1.32 9.71
CA LEU A 47 7.06 -1.71 10.98
C LEU A 47 6.82 -3.19 11.33
N SER A 48 6.25 -4.00 10.44
CA SER A 48 6.17 -5.45 10.65
C SER A 48 7.57 -6.03 10.85
N LEU A 49 7.65 -7.08 11.67
CA LEU A 49 8.83 -7.71 12.30
C LEU A 49 10.05 -8.03 11.40
N ASN A 50 10.03 -7.72 10.10
CA ASN A 50 11.11 -7.91 9.13
C ASN A 50 11.82 -6.63 8.66
N GLY A 51 11.46 -5.44 9.17
CA GLY A 51 12.30 -4.24 9.10
C GLY A 51 12.71 -3.75 7.70
N ARG A 52 11.96 -4.06 6.64
CA ARG A 52 12.27 -3.59 5.29
C ARG A 52 11.63 -2.23 5.03
N MET A 53 12.46 -1.18 5.00
CA MET A 53 12.11 0.06 4.31
C MET A 53 12.01 -0.24 2.82
N VAL A 54 10.81 -0.24 2.27
CA VAL A 54 10.59 -0.47 0.84
C VAL A 54 10.33 0.87 0.17
N ARG A 55 11.18 1.21 -0.79
CA ARG A 55 10.97 2.32 -1.70
C ARG A 55 10.25 1.75 -2.92
N ILE A 56 9.14 2.37 -3.29
CA ILE A 56 8.52 2.17 -4.60
C ILE A 56 9.13 3.23 -5.50
N ASP A 57 9.75 2.80 -6.59
CA ASP A 57 10.35 3.66 -7.63
C ASP A 57 9.31 3.97 -8.69
#